data_AF-A0A935AM01-F1
#
_entry.id   AF-A0A935AM01-F1
#
_cell.length_a   1.000
_cell.length_b   1.000
_cell.length_c   1.000
_cell.angle_alpha   90.00
_cell.angle_beta   90.00
_cell.angle_gamma   90.00
#
_symmetry.space_group_name_H-M   'P 1'
#
loop_
_entity.id
_entity.type
_entity.pdbx_description
1 polymer ?
#
loop_
_entity_poly.entity_id
_entity_poly.type
_entity_poly.pdbx_seq_one_letter_code
_entity_poly.pdbx_strand_id
1 'polypeptide(L)'
;MDRFNLFILQDQICGACTNSILSFVYSLDHYNSLVVISNDNQLLIKQLKKNIGKSNIYIDKNRLIERYGLRYAKDLVVIFNKGELKYYAFLKDEDFEEIKKAYNNF
;
A
#
# COMPACT_ATOMS: atom_id res chain seq x y z
N MET A 1 7.97 -4.53 -18.35
CA MET A 1 6.96 -4.38 -17.28
C MET A 1 6.50 -2.94 -17.31
N ASP A 2 5.25 -2.70 -17.72
CA ASP A 2 4.78 -1.36 -18.05
C ASP A 2 4.56 -0.50 -16.79
N ARG A 3 3.96 -1.05 -15.73
CA ARG A 3 3.78 -0.36 -14.44
C ARG A 3 3.66 -1.36 -13.29
N PHE A 4 4.22 -1.06 -12.13
CA PHE A 4 4.11 -1.86 -10.90
C PHE A 4 3.85 -0.96 -9.69
N ASN A 5 2.88 -1.34 -8.85
CA ASN A 5 2.52 -0.56 -7.66
C ASN A 5 2.81 -1.37 -6.39
N LEU A 6 3.48 -0.75 -5.44
CA LEU A 6 3.77 -1.33 -4.13
C LEU A 6 3.07 -0.52 -3.06
N PHE A 7 2.26 -1.21 -2.25
CA PHE A 7 1.66 -0.65 -1.04
C PHE A 7 2.33 -1.31 0.16
N ILE A 8 2.80 -0.50 1.11
CA ILE A 8 3.31 -0.98 2.40
C ILE A 8 2.34 -0.47 3.46
N LEU A 9 1.59 -1.40 4.06
CA LEU A 9 0.61 -1.11 5.09
C LEU A 9 1.12 -1.66 6.43
N GLN A 10 1.30 -0.76 7.38
CA GLN A 10 1.79 -1.05 8.71
C GLN A 10 0.63 -1.11 9.70
N ASP A 11 0.69 -2.06 10.62
CA ASP A 11 -0.33 -2.29 11.64
C ASP A 11 -0.25 -1.23 12.74
N GLN A 12 -0.61 0.02 12.41
CA GLN A 12 -0.92 1.03 13.41
C GLN A 12 -2.43 0.99 13.64
N ILE A 13 -2.82 0.26 14.70
CA ILE A 13 -4.20 0.08 15.13
C ILE A 13 -4.74 1.42 15.68
N CYS A 14 -5.11 2.31 14.78
CA CYS A 14 -5.96 3.46 15.04
C CYS A 14 -7.16 3.32 14.10
N GLY A 15 -8.26 2.71 14.59
CA GLY A 15 -9.36 2.22 13.74
C GLY A 15 -9.91 3.23 12.73
N ALA A 16 -9.90 4.54 13.02
CA ALA A 16 -10.32 5.57 12.07
C ALA A 16 -9.27 5.84 10.97
N CYS A 17 -7.99 5.99 11.35
CA CYS A 17 -6.88 6.22 10.40
C CYS A 17 -6.64 5.01 9.49
N THR A 18 -6.79 3.80 10.03
CA THR A 18 -6.68 2.57 9.24
C THR A 18 -7.80 2.48 8.20
N ASN A 19 -9.01 2.93 8.52
CA ASN A 19 -10.15 2.83 7.59
C ASN A 19 -10.04 3.78 6.41
N SER A 20 -9.64 5.04 6.63
CA SER A 20 -9.50 6.02 5.54
C SER A 20 -8.43 5.57 4.53
N ILE A 21 -7.29 5.08 5.02
CA ILE A 21 -6.21 4.54 4.19
C ILE A 21 -6.68 3.33 3.40
N LEU A 22 -7.36 2.36 4.05
CA LEU A 22 -7.86 1.18 3.34
C LEU A 22 -8.91 1.54 2.28
N SER A 23 -9.85 2.43 2.60
CA SER A 23 -10.83 2.92 1.63
C SER A 23 -10.17 3.61 0.43
N PHE A 24 -9.13 4.40 0.68
CA PHE A 24 -8.34 5.02 -0.38
C PHE A 24 -7.65 3.96 -1.24
N VAL A 25 -6.92 3.01 -0.63
CA VAL A 25 -6.25 1.92 -1.34
C VAL A 25 -7.24 1.14 -2.20
N TYR A 26 -8.40 0.76 -1.65
CA TYR A 26 -9.46 0.06 -2.39
C TYR A 26 -10.06 0.86 -3.56
N SER A 27 -9.90 2.18 -3.57
CA SER A 27 -10.42 3.04 -4.64
C SER A 27 -9.49 3.10 -5.86
N LEU A 28 -8.28 2.57 -5.75
CA LEU A 28 -7.27 2.55 -6.81
C LEU A 28 -7.39 1.27 -7.66
N ASP A 29 -6.99 1.34 -8.93
CA ASP A 29 -6.81 0.11 -9.72
C ASP A 29 -5.62 -0.69 -9.18
N HIS A 30 -5.73 -2.02 -9.17
CA HIS A 30 -4.70 -2.88 -8.56
C HIS A 30 -4.00 -3.79 -9.58
N TYR A 31 -4.03 -3.45 -10.87
CA TYR A 31 -3.25 -4.17 -11.86
C TYR A 31 -1.76 -4.15 -11.50
N ASN A 32 -1.09 -5.31 -11.62
CA ASN A 32 0.32 -5.53 -11.31
C ASN A 32 0.77 -4.88 -9.97
N SER A 33 0.03 -5.16 -8.89
CA SER A 33 0.28 -4.58 -7.56
C SER A 33 0.71 -5.62 -6.53
N LEU A 34 1.56 -5.18 -5.59
CA LEU A 34 1.97 -5.92 -4.40
C LEU A 34 1.56 -5.12 -3.16
N VAL A 35 0.87 -5.76 -2.23
CA VAL A 35 0.58 -5.20 -0.91
C VAL A 35 1.40 -5.95 0.12
N VAL A 36 2.28 -5.23 0.80
CA VAL A 36 3.10 -5.72 1.90
C VAL A 36 2.45 -5.29 3.21
N ILE A 37 2.20 -6.24 4.11
CA ILE A 37 1.65 -5.96 5.44
C ILE A 37 2.63 -6.36 6.54
N SER A 38 2.74 -5.55 7.59
CA SER A 38 3.71 -5.77 8.68
C SER A 38 3.31 -6.85 9.69
N ASN A 39 2.04 -7.23 9.75
CA ASN A 39 1.52 -8.19 10.73
C ASN A 39 0.60 -9.23 10.07
N ASP A 40 0.48 -10.40 10.67
CA ASP A 40 -0.41 -11.49 10.26
C ASP A 40 -1.85 -11.24 10.77
N ASN A 41 -2.37 -10.03 10.54
CA ASN A 41 -3.74 -9.68 10.90
C ASN A 41 -4.71 -10.32 9.89
N GLN A 42 -5.23 -11.50 10.25
CA GLN A 42 -6.10 -12.32 9.40
C GLN A 42 -7.36 -11.59 8.93
N LEU A 43 -7.92 -10.69 9.73
CA LEU A 43 -9.09 -9.89 9.35
C LEU A 43 -8.74 -8.89 8.25
N LEU A 44 -7.65 -8.14 8.44
CA LEU A 44 -7.13 -7.21 7.43
C LEU A 44 -6.78 -7.95 6.14
N ILE A 45 -6.07 -9.08 6.22
CA ILE A 45 -5.72 -9.90 5.06
C ILE A 45 -6.98 -10.33 4.30
N LYS A 46 -8.03 -10.76 5.01
CA LYS A 46 -9.29 -11.17 4.39
C LYS A 46 -10.00 -9.99 3.73
N GLN A 47 -9.98 -8.81 4.34
CA GLN A 47 -10.54 -7.59 3.77
C GLN A 47 -9.78 -7.15 2.52
N LEU A 48 -8.45 -7.14 2.57
CA LEU A 48 -7.60 -6.85 1.42
C LEU A 48 -7.93 -7.83 0.28
N LYS A 49 -7.80 -9.15 0.50
CA LYS A 49 -8.10 -10.18 -0.51
C LYS A 49 -9.48 -10.03 -1.15
N LYS A 50 -10.49 -9.61 -0.37
CA LYS A 50 -11.84 -9.40 -0.87
C LYS A 50 -11.95 -8.18 -1.78
N ASN A 51 -11.28 -7.07 -1.46
CA ASN A 51 -11.47 -5.78 -2.14
C ASN A 51 -10.45 -5.52 -3.26
N ILE A 52 -9.20 -6.00 -3.15
CA ILE A 52 -8.13 -5.70 -4.13
C ILE A 52 -7.85 -6.86 -5.11
N GLY A 53 -8.66 -7.92 -5.06
CA GLY A 53 -8.68 -9.00 -6.03
C GLY A 53 -7.34 -9.74 -6.21
N LYS A 54 -6.86 -9.82 -7.46
CA LYS A 54 -5.66 -10.60 -7.87
C LYS A 54 -4.32 -10.00 -7.42
N SER A 55 -4.32 -8.93 -6.63
CA SER A 55 -3.09 -8.37 -6.08
C SER A 55 -2.32 -9.42 -5.28
N ASN A 56 -1.00 -9.41 -5.40
CA ASN A 56 -0.17 -10.22 -4.54
C ASN A 56 -0.18 -9.57 -3.15
N ILE A 57 -0.50 -10.33 -2.11
CA ILE A 57 -0.40 -9.88 -0.72
C ILE A 57 0.75 -10.63 -0.08
N TYR A 58 1.75 -9.90 0.40
CA TYR A 58 2.90 -10.42 1.12
C TYR A 58 2.83 -10.01 2.58
N ILE A 59 3.00 -10.98 3.47
CA ILE A 59 3.03 -10.77 4.92
C ILE A 59 4.50 -10.74 5.33
N ASP A 60 4.96 -9.62 5.87
CA ASP A 60 6.35 -9.41 6.26
C ASP A 60 6.68 -10.12 7.59
N LYS A 61 6.79 -11.45 7.54
CA LYS A 61 7.17 -12.27 8.69
C LYS A 61 8.63 -12.07 9.13
N ASN A 62 9.47 -11.50 8.26
CA ASN A 62 10.91 -11.35 8.48
C ASN A 62 11.31 -9.94 8.94
N ARG A 63 10.32 -9.06 9.19
CA ARG A 63 10.54 -7.66 9.61
C ARG A 63 11.40 -6.89 8.61
N LEU A 64 11.26 -7.18 7.31
CA LEU A 64 11.94 -6.48 6.22
C LEU A 64 11.60 -4.99 6.22
N ILE A 65 10.34 -4.61 6.47
CA ILE A 65 9.90 -3.21 6.61
C ILE A 65 10.79 -2.51 7.65
N GLU A 66 11.04 -3.15 8.79
CA GLU A 66 11.89 -2.57 9.82
C GLU A 66 13.36 -2.48 9.40
N ARG A 67 13.88 -3.52 8.74
CA ARG A 67 15.28 -3.57 8.26
C ARG A 67 15.58 -2.46 7.24
N TYR A 68 14.58 -2.06 6.46
CA TYR A 68 14.71 -0.97 5.50
C TYR A 68 14.35 0.41 6.08
N GLY A 69 14.31 0.54 7.42
CA GLY A 69 14.11 1.83 8.09
C GLY A 69 12.66 2.33 8.10
N LEU A 70 11.69 1.49 7.71
CA LEU A 70 10.28 1.87 7.64
C LEU A 70 9.50 1.53 8.91
N ARG A 71 10.12 1.03 9.98
CA ARG A 71 9.45 0.57 11.22
C ARG A 71 8.43 1.55 11.82
N TYR A 72 8.69 2.86 11.70
CA TYR A 72 7.84 3.93 12.21
C TYR A 72 7.27 4.81 11.11
N ALA A 73 7.47 4.40 9.86
CA ALA A 73 6.92 5.11 8.74
C ALA A 73 5.39 4.94 8.72
N LYS A 74 4.69 5.95 8.24
CA LYS A 74 3.28 5.80 7.86
C LYS A 74 3.18 4.82 6.69
N ASP A 75 1.97 4.37 6.43
CA ASP A 75 1.67 3.57 5.24
C ASP A 75 2.17 4.28 3.98
N LEU A 76 2.64 3.53 3.00
CA LEU A 76 3.38 4.04 1.86
C LEU A 76 2.82 3.44 0.56
N VAL A 77 2.69 4.29 -0.46
CA VAL A 77 2.54 3.84 -1.85
C VAL A 77 3.79 4.18 -2.64
N VAL A 78 4.21 3.27 -3.50
CA VAL A 78 5.36 3.41 -4.39
C VAL A 78 4.95 2.96 -5.78
N ILE A 79 5.20 3.79 -6.79
CA ILE A 79 4.84 3.53 -8.18
C ILE A 79 6.12 3.43 -9.00
N PHE A 80 6.26 2.28 -9.65
CA PHE A 80 7.33 2.00 -10.61
C PHE A 80 6.76 1.98 -12.03
N ASN A 81 7.50 2.54 -12.98
CA ASN A 81 7.20 2.46 -14.41
C ASN A 81 8.48 2.04 -15.13
N LYS A 82 8.41 0.96 -15.93
CA LYS A 82 9.58 0.38 -16.62
C LYS A 82 10.77 0.07 -15.70
N GLY A 83 10.49 -0.33 -14.45
CA GLY A 83 11.51 -0.66 -13.45
C GLY A 83 12.10 0.54 -12.71
N GLU A 84 11.71 1.76 -13.06
CA GLU A 84 12.18 2.98 -12.40
C GLU A 84 11.14 3.49 -11.39
N LEU A 85 11.61 3.98 -10.25
CA LEU A 85 10.78 4.69 -9.28
C LEU A 85 10.30 6.01 -9.90
N LYS A 86 8.98 6.20 -10.02
CA LYS A 86 8.38 7.45 -10.53
C LYS A 86 7.73 8.28 -9.45
N TYR A 87 7.14 7.63 -8.44
CA TYR A 87 6.43 8.31 -7.38
C TYR A 87 6.47 7.48 -6.10
N TYR A 88 6.55 8.16 -4.96
CA TYR A 88 6.24 7.57 -3.67
C TYR A 88 5.62 8.62 -2.77
N ALA A 89 4.69 8.20 -1.92
CA ALA A 89 4.07 9.07 -0.95
C ALA A 89 3.59 8.27 0.26
N PHE A 90 3.65 8.89 1.42
CA PHE A 90 2.98 8.36 2.60
C PHE A 90 1.46 8.55 2.44
N LEU A 91 0.70 7.52 2.77
CA LEU A 91 -0.75 7.56 2.74
C LEU A 91 -1.25 8.38 3.95
N LYS A 92 -1.65 9.61 3.66
CA LYS A 92 -2.31 10.52 4.59
C LYS A 92 -3.55 11.08 3.92
N ASP A 93 -4.62 11.25 4.69
CA ASP A 93 -5.91 11.72 4.18
C ASP A 93 -5.81 13.04 3.40
N GLU A 94 -4.96 13.97 3.86
CA GLU A 94 -4.70 15.26 3.20
C GLU A 94 -4.08 15.14 1.81
N ASP A 95 -3.38 14.04 1.52
CA ASP A 95 -2.60 13.85 0.29
C ASP A 95 -3.34 12.96 -0.74
N PHE A 96 -4.48 12.36 -0.39
CA PHE A 96 -5.14 11.33 -1.21
C PHE A 96 -5.48 11.79 -2.64
N GLU A 97 -5.95 13.02 -2.82
CA GLU A 97 -6.28 13.54 -4.15
C GLU A 97 -5.03 13.73 -5.02
N GLU A 98 -3.91 14.18 -4.43
CA GLU A 98 -2.64 14.30 -5.14
C GLU A 98 -2.08 12.92 -5.51
N ILE A 99 -2.09 11.99 -4.56
CA ILE A 99 -1.64 10.61 -4.77
C ILE A 99 -2.47 9.96 -5.87
N LYS A 100 -3.80 10.14 -5.89
CA LYS A 100 -4.67 9.58 -6.93
C LYS A 100 -4.39 10.15 -8.31
N LYS A 101 -4.10 11.45 -8.41
CA LYS A 101 -3.66 12.07 -9.67
C LYS A 101 -2.35 11.48 -10.16
N ALA A 102 -1.34 11.39 -9.29
CA ALA A 102 -0.07 10.74 -9.62
C ALA A 102 -0.28 9.28 -10.05
N TYR A 103 -1.16 8.56 -9.34
CA TYR A 103 -1.51 7.17 -9.65
C TYR A 103 -2.13 6.99 -11.03
N ASN A 104 -2.86 7.97 -11.57
CA ASN A 104 -3.52 7.84 -12.86
C ASN A 104 -2.67 8.35 -14.04
N ASN A 105 -1.55 9.03 -13.76
CA ASN A 105 -0.69 9.65 -14.78
C ASN A 105 0.43 8.73 -15.29
N PHE A 106 0.59 7.53 -14.72
CA PHE A 106 1.62 6.55 -15.09
C PHE A 106 1.00 5.24 -15.55
#